data_AF-V7AJW9-F1
#
_entry.id   AF-V7AJW9-F1
#
_cell.length_a   1.000
_cell.length_b   1.000
_cell.length_c   1.000
_cell.angle_alpha   90.00
_cell.angle_beta   90.00
_cell.angle_gamma   90.00
#
_symmetry.space_group_name_H-M   'P 1'
#
loop_
_entity.id
_entity.type
_entity.pdbx_description
1 polymer ?
#
loop_
_entity_poly.entity_id
_entity_poly.type
_entity_poly.pdbx_seq_one_letter_code
_entity_poly.pdbx_strand_id
1 'polypeptide(L)'
;AINVIGKEEGIKGYWKGNLPQVIRVIPYSAVQLFSYEFYKKIFKGKDGELSVVGRLAAGAFAGMTSTFITYPLDVLRLRLAVEPGYRTMSQVALSMLREEGFASFYYGLGPSLIGIAPYIAVNFCVFDLLKKSLPEKYQKRTETSLLTAVISASLATITCYPLDTVRRQMQLKGTPYKTVLDAISGIVARDGVIGLYRGFVPNALKNLPNSSIRLTTYDIFKRLIAASEKEFQTITEENRNNQKKPQ
;
A
#
# COMPACT_ATOMS: atom_id res chain seq x y z
N ALA A 1 -19.26 -12.48 15.00
CA ALA A 1 -18.40 -12.76 13.83
C ALA A 1 -17.14 -13.54 14.23
N ILE A 2 -16.20 -12.94 14.98
CA ILE A 2 -14.92 -13.60 15.37
C ILE A 2 -15.17 -14.92 16.13
N ASN A 3 -16.05 -14.93 17.15
CA ASN A 3 -16.38 -16.14 17.90
C ASN A 3 -17.12 -17.23 17.09
N VAL A 4 -17.76 -16.87 15.98
CA VAL A 4 -18.46 -17.83 15.11
C VAL A 4 -17.45 -18.54 14.21
N ILE A 5 -16.51 -17.79 13.61
CA ILE A 5 -15.42 -18.33 12.79
C ILE A 5 -14.54 -19.30 13.60
N GLY A 6 -14.24 -18.94 14.86
CA GLY A 6 -13.47 -19.82 15.75
C GLY A 6 -14.17 -21.12 16.14
N LYS A 7 -15.51 -21.12 16.21
CA LYS A 7 -16.32 -22.31 16.52
C LYS A 7 -16.56 -23.22 15.31
N GLU A 8 -16.75 -22.64 14.12
CA GLU A 8 -17.11 -23.40 12.91
C GLU A 8 -15.89 -23.88 12.10
N GLU A 9 -14.83 -23.06 11.99
CA GLU A 9 -13.65 -23.37 11.15
C GLU A 9 -12.36 -23.63 11.96
N GLY A 10 -12.41 -23.48 13.28
CA GLY A 10 -11.27 -23.64 14.19
C GLY A 10 -10.13 -22.63 13.95
N ILE A 11 -8.94 -22.91 14.50
CA ILE A 11 -7.76 -22.02 14.39
C ILE A 11 -7.33 -21.81 12.93
N LYS A 12 -7.55 -22.80 12.06
CA LYS A 12 -7.25 -22.74 10.63
C LYS A 12 -8.14 -21.74 9.89
N GLY A 13 -9.38 -21.50 10.35
CA GLY A 13 -10.29 -20.50 9.78
C GLY A 13 -9.74 -19.08 9.86
N TYR A 14 -9.03 -18.73 10.94
CA TYR A 14 -8.41 -17.40 11.09
C TYR A 14 -7.27 -17.13 10.10
N TRP A 15 -6.62 -18.17 9.59
CA TRP A 15 -5.51 -18.08 8.63
C TRP A 15 -5.95 -18.32 7.18
N LYS A 16 -7.20 -18.74 6.96
CA LYS A 16 -7.80 -18.96 5.66
C LYS A 16 -7.86 -17.62 4.91
N GLY A 17 -7.08 -17.52 3.83
CA GLY A 17 -6.94 -16.28 3.03
C GLY A 17 -5.69 -15.44 3.32
N ASN A 18 -4.91 -15.74 4.36
CA ASN A 18 -3.64 -15.05 4.62
C ASN A 18 -2.54 -15.50 3.63
N LEU A 19 -2.48 -16.78 3.27
CA LEU A 19 -1.50 -17.28 2.29
C LEU A 19 -1.62 -16.60 0.91
N PRO A 20 -2.82 -16.48 0.29
CA PRO A 20 -3.01 -15.66 -0.91
C PRO A 20 -2.66 -14.17 -0.73
N GLN A 21 -2.84 -13.62 0.48
CA GLN A 21 -2.45 -12.25 0.79
C GLN A 21 -0.93 -12.10 0.77
N VAL A 22 -0.17 -13.03 1.35
CA VAL A 22 1.30 -13.00 1.34
C VAL A 22 1.86 -13.17 -0.08
N ILE A 23 1.32 -14.11 -0.85
CA ILE A 23 1.68 -14.33 -2.27
C ILE A 23 1.50 -13.07 -3.10
N ARG A 24 0.52 -12.21 -2.77
CA ARG A 24 0.31 -10.92 -3.43
C ARG A 24 1.27 -9.83 -2.95
N VAL A 25 1.48 -9.73 -1.65
CA VAL A 25 2.23 -8.62 -1.05
C VAL A 25 3.68 -8.64 -1.50
N ILE A 26 4.28 -9.81 -1.71
CA ILE A 26 5.69 -9.93 -2.08
C ILE A 26 5.97 -9.36 -3.50
N PRO A 27 5.32 -9.84 -4.58
CA PRO A 27 5.50 -9.27 -5.92
C PRO A 27 5.09 -7.81 -5.99
N TYR A 28 3.97 -7.45 -5.36
CA TYR A 28 3.49 -6.07 -5.34
C TYR A 28 4.52 -5.12 -4.71
N SER A 29 5.08 -5.48 -3.55
CA SER A 29 6.07 -4.65 -2.88
C SER A 29 7.38 -4.58 -3.65
N ALA A 30 7.82 -5.69 -4.26
CA ALA A 30 9.04 -5.72 -5.07
C ALA A 30 8.93 -4.77 -6.29
N VAL A 31 7.85 -4.89 -7.06
CA VAL A 31 7.60 -4.03 -8.23
C VAL A 31 7.39 -2.59 -7.81
N GLN A 32 6.68 -2.34 -6.70
CA GLN A 32 6.45 -0.99 -6.20
C GLN A 32 7.77 -0.32 -5.77
N LEU A 33 8.64 -1.02 -5.03
CA LEU A 33 9.93 -0.47 -4.60
C LEU A 33 10.85 -0.21 -5.80
N PHE A 34 10.92 -1.15 -6.74
CA PHE A 34 11.70 -0.98 -7.96
C PHE A 34 11.20 0.23 -8.78
N SER A 35 9.88 0.30 -9.01
CA SER A 35 9.27 1.41 -9.74
C SER A 35 9.46 2.73 -9.00
N TYR A 36 9.43 2.72 -7.66
CA TYR A 36 9.66 3.91 -6.85
C TYR A 36 11.10 4.43 -7.01
N GLU A 37 12.11 3.56 -6.99
CA GLU A 37 13.50 3.96 -7.28
C GLU A 37 13.65 4.50 -8.71
N PHE A 38 13.00 3.86 -9.68
CA PHE A 38 13.00 4.30 -11.07
C PHE A 38 12.38 5.70 -11.24
N TYR A 39 11.17 5.91 -10.72
CA TYR A 39 10.50 7.21 -10.80
C TYR A 39 11.20 8.29 -9.97
N LYS A 40 11.81 7.94 -8.83
CA LYS A 40 12.65 8.88 -8.08
C LYS A 40 13.83 9.40 -8.89
N LYS A 41 14.46 8.55 -9.72
CA LYS A 41 15.54 8.98 -10.63
C LYS A 41 15.01 9.92 -11.71
N ILE A 42 13.82 9.67 -12.23
CA ILE A 42 13.17 10.52 -13.25
C ILE A 42 12.75 11.87 -12.66
N PHE A 43 12.18 11.88 -11.44
CA PHE A 43 11.71 13.10 -10.77
C PHE A 43 12.80 13.82 -9.95
N LYS A 44 14.06 13.38 -10.03
CA LYS A 44 15.19 14.04 -9.39
C LYS A 44 15.52 15.33 -10.16
N GLY A 45 15.43 16.48 -9.49
CA GLY A 45 15.77 17.78 -10.10
C GLY A 45 17.27 17.96 -10.29
N LYS A 46 17.67 19.04 -10.98
CA LYS A 46 19.08 19.40 -11.26
C LYS A 46 19.91 19.62 -9.98
N ASP A 47 19.27 19.90 -8.84
CA ASP A 47 19.93 20.17 -7.55
C ASP A 47 20.23 18.89 -6.73
N GLY A 48 19.93 17.70 -7.26
CA GLY A 48 20.16 16.41 -6.58
C GLY A 48 19.20 16.09 -5.43
N GLU A 49 18.41 17.06 -4.97
CA GLU A 49 17.40 16.93 -3.92
C GLU A 49 16.01 16.57 -4.51
N LEU A 50 15.39 15.50 -3.98
CA LEU A 50 14.03 15.10 -4.36
C LEU A 50 13.00 15.93 -3.57
N SER A 51 12.27 16.79 -4.26
CA SER A 51 11.18 17.56 -3.66
C SER A 51 10.10 16.63 -3.11
N VAL A 52 9.38 17.07 -2.07
CA VAL A 52 8.30 16.27 -1.47
C VAL A 52 7.21 15.91 -2.51
N VAL A 53 6.94 16.81 -3.47
CA VAL A 53 6.00 16.57 -4.57
C VAL A 53 6.55 15.50 -5.52
N GLY A 54 7.86 15.55 -5.84
CA GLY A 54 8.52 14.53 -6.64
C GLY A 54 8.53 13.14 -5.98
N ARG A 55 8.70 13.07 -4.64
CA ARG A 55 8.60 11.82 -3.88
C ARG A 55 7.18 11.25 -3.90
N LEU A 56 6.17 12.10 -3.73
CA LEU A 56 4.78 11.65 -3.81
C LEU A 56 4.41 11.21 -5.22
N ALA A 57 4.77 11.98 -6.24
CA ALA A 57 4.55 11.64 -7.64
C ALA A 57 5.21 10.30 -7.97
N ALA A 58 6.48 10.12 -7.59
CA ALA A 58 7.18 8.86 -7.72
C ALA A 58 6.43 7.70 -7.04
N GLY A 59 5.91 7.94 -5.83
CA GLY A 59 5.12 6.95 -5.09
C GLY A 59 3.79 6.59 -5.79
N ALA A 60 3.09 7.57 -6.35
CA ALA A 60 1.83 7.35 -7.05
C ALA A 60 2.02 6.62 -8.37
N PHE A 61 2.99 7.03 -9.19
CA PHE A 61 3.33 6.32 -10.43
C PHE A 61 3.87 4.92 -10.14
N ALA A 62 4.70 4.75 -9.11
CA ALA A 62 5.15 3.43 -8.69
C ALA A 62 3.98 2.52 -8.28
N GLY A 63 3.01 3.05 -7.55
CA GLY A 63 1.79 2.32 -7.16
C GLY A 63 0.91 1.95 -8.35
N MET A 64 0.76 2.84 -9.33
CA MET A 64 0.00 2.56 -10.56
C MET A 64 0.68 1.48 -11.39
N THR A 65 1.99 1.58 -11.59
CA THR A 65 2.79 0.61 -12.34
C THR A 65 2.81 -0.75 -11.64
N SER A 66 2.97 -0.78 -10.31
CA SER A 66 2.89 -2.04 -9.56
C SER A 66 1.51 -2.66 -9.67
N THR A 67 0.45 -1.87 -9.53
CA THR A 67 -0.93 -2.35 -9.70
C THR A 67 -1.17 -2.90 -11.10
N PHE A 68 -0.67 -2.25 -12.14
CA PHE A 68 -0.80 -2.72 -13.52
C PHE A 68 -0.08 -4.06 -13.76
N ILE A 69 1.14 -4.20 -13.25
CA ILE A 69 1.94 -5.42 -13.39
C ILE A 69 1.35 -6.58 -12.58
N THR A 70 0.85 -6.30 -11.36
CA THR A 70 0.28 -7.33 -10.49
C THR A 70 -1.21 -7.58 -10.72
N TYR A 71 -1.86 -6.82 -11.60
CA TYR A 71 -3.30 -6.92 -11.83
C TYR A 71 -3.78 -8.35 -12.19
N PRO A 72 -3.07 -9.12 -13.05
CA PRO A 72 -3.46 -10.50 -13.34
C PRO A 72 -3.50 -11.41 -12.11
N LEU A 73 -2.57 -11.21 -11.17
CA LEU A 73 -2.54 -11.96 -9.91
C LEU A 73 -3.69 -11.57 -8.98
N ASP A 74 -4.07 -10.29 -8.99
CA ASP A 74 -5.22 -9.80 -8.23
C ASP A 74 -6.53 -10.39 -8.76
N VAL A 75 -6.72 -10.43 -10.08
CA VAL A 75 -7.89 -11.04 -10.72
C VAL A 75 -7.95 -12.55 -10.44
N LEU A 76 -6.84 -13.26 -10.57
CA LEU A 76 -6.77 -14.70 -10.32
C LEU A 76 -7.12 -15.04 -8.86
N ARG A 77 -6.64 -14.24 -7.92
CA ARG A 77 -6.99 -14.36 -6.50
C ARG A 77 -8.47 -14.10 -6.25
N LEU A 78 -9.03 -13.05 -6.85
CA LEU A 78 -10.45 -12.73 -6.69
C LEU A 78 -11.34 -13.86 -7.20
N ARG A 79 -10.99 -14.47 -8.34
CA ARG A 79 -11.65 -15.67 -8.88
C ARG A 79 -11.56 -16.85 -7.92
N LEU A 80 -10.36 -17.15 -7.41
CA LEU A 80 -10.15 -18.22 -6.43
C LEU A 80 -10.87 -18.02 -5.09
N ALA A 81 -11.08 -16.77 -4.69
CA ALA A 81 -11.83 -16.47 -3.46
C ALA A 81 -13.35 -16.67 -3.64
N VAL A 82 -13.84 -16.60 -4.88
CA VAL A 82 -15.27 -16.70 -5.22
C VAL A 82 -15.64 -18.10 -5.69
N GLU A 83 -14.72 -18.87 -6.29
CA GLU A 83 -14.94 -20.27 -6.65
C GLU A 83 -14.64 -21.21 -5.47
N PRO A 84 -15.66 -21.86 -4.87
CA PRO A 84 -15.43 -22.89 -3.87
C PRO A 84 -14.94 -24.16 -4.57
N GLY A 85 -13.63 -24.36 -4.60
CA GLY A 85 -13.02 -25.56 -5.15
C GLY A 85 -11.52 -25.61 -4.89
N TYR A 86 -10.98 -26.82 -4.68
CA TYR A 86 -9.54 -27.07 -4.52
C TYR A 86 -8.78 -26.93 -5.86
N ARG A 87 -9.02 -25.85 -6.60
CA ARG A 87 -8.31 -25.56 -7.84
C ARG A 87 -7.02 -24.83 -7.53
N THR A 88 -5.91 -25.31 -8.08
CA THR A 88 -4.62 -24.62 -8.00
C THR A 88 -4.69 -23.31 -8.79
N MET A 89 -3.93 -22.28 -8.38
CA MET A 89 -3.82 -21.00 -9.10
C MET A 89 -3.58 -21.17 -10.61
N SER A 90 -2.74 -22.15 -10.99
CA SER A 90 -2.47 -22.47 -12.38
C SER A 90 -3.67 -23.00 -13.15
N GLN A 91 -4.55 -23.79 -12.51
CA GLN A 91 -5.75 -24.35 -13.14
C GLN A 91 -6.77 -23.26 -13.44
N VAL A 92 -6.98 -22.32 -12.50
CA VAL A 92 -7.88 -21.18 -12.71
C VAL A 92 -7.29 -20.22 -13.75
N ALA A 93 -5.98 -20.00 -13.76
CA ALA A 93 -5.34 -19.19 -14.79
C ALA A 93 -5.51 -19.82 -16.19
N LEU A 94 -5.34 -21.14 -16.30
CA LEU A 94 -5.49 -21.86 -17.56
C LEU A 94 -6.95 -21.87 -18.04
N SER A 95 -7.92 -22.05 -17.15
CA SER A 95 -9.34 -21.99 -17.51
C SER A 95 -9.73 -20.58 -17.96
N MET A 96 -9.30 -19.54 -17.23
CA MET A 96 -9.52 -18.14 -17.63
C MET A 96 -8.92 -17.84 -19.01
N LEU A 97 -7.70 -18.29 -19.27
CA LEU A 97 -7.05 -18.07 -20.55
C LEU A 97 -7.76 -18.80 -21.70
N ARG A 98 -8.26 -20.02 -21.45
CA ARG A 98 -8.93 -20.84 -22.46
C ARG A 98 -10.37 -20.41 -22.75
N GLU A 99 -11.11 -19.98 -21.73
CA GLU A 99 -12.53 -19.65 -21.83
C GLU A 99 -12.78 -18.17 -22.13
N GLU A 100 -11.98 -17.26 -21.56
CA GLU A 100 -12.22 -15.81 -21.61
C GLU A 100 -11.08 -15.03 -22.30
N GLY A 101 -9.96 -15.72 -22.61
CA GLY A 101 -8.80 -15.13 -23.26
C GLY A 101 -7.96 -14.23 -22.34
N PHE A 102 -6.91 -13.62 -22.90
CA PHE A 102 -5.96 -12.79 -22.13
C PHE A 102 -6.57 -11.49 -21.59
N ALA A 103 -7.62 -10.96 -22.23
CA ALA A 103 -8.31 -9.75 -21.78
C ALA A 103 -8.98 -9.92 -20.41
N SER A 104 -9.35 -11.15 -20.03
CA SER A 104 -9.97 -11.46 -18.75
C SER A 104 -9.08 -11.10 -17.54
N PHE A 105 -7.76 -11.19 -17.69
CA PHE A 105 -6.80 -10.86 -16.64
C PHE A 105 -6.70 -9.36 -16.35
N TYR A 106 -7.18 -8.51 -17.26
CA TYR A 106 -7.21 -7.06 -17.12
C TYR A 106 -8.64 -6.50 -17.03
N TYR A 107 -9.64 -7.38 -17.00
CA TYR A 107 -11.03 -6.99 -16.89
C TYR A 107 -11.29 -6.32 -15.54
N GLY A 108 -11.83 -5.09 -15.58
CA GLY A 108 -12.03 -4.26 -14.39
C GLY A 108 -10.93 -3.25 -14.10
N LEU A 109 -9.81 -3.25 -14.86
CA LEU A 109 -8.73 -2.26 -14.67
C LEU A 109 -9.23 -0.84 -14.97
N GLY A 110 -10.00 -0.65 -16.04
CA GLY A 110 -10.58 0.65 -16.40
C GLY A 110 -11.45 1.25 -15.28
N PRO A 111 -12.51 0.55 -14.80
CA PRO A 111 -13.31 1.00 -13.67
C PRO A 111 -12.48 1.23 -12.39
N SER A 112 -11.48 0.39 -12.13
CA SER A 112 -10.58 0.54 -10.99
C SER A 112 -9.75 1.82 -11.10
N LEU A 113 -9.16 2.10 -12.26
CA LEU A 113 -8.37 3.31 -12.51
C LEU A 113 -9.24 4.58 -12.48
N ILE A 114 -10.43 4.55 -13.06
CA ILE A 114 -11.39 5.68 -13.02
C ILE A 114 -11.82 5.98 -11.58
N GLY A 115 -12.00 4.96 -10.74
CA GLY A 115 -12.32 5.14 -9.32
C GLY A 115 -11.14 5.64 -8.47
N ILE A 116 -9.90 5.29 -8.85
CA ILE A 116 -8.68 5.63 -8.09
C ILE A 116 -8.11 7.00 -8.52
N ALA A 117 -8.22 7.38 -9.80
CA ALA A 117 -7.58 8.59 -10.34
C ALA A 117 -8.06 9.89 -9.66
N PRO A 118 -9.36 10.14 -9.43
CA PRO A 118 -9.82 11.33 -8.70
C PRO A 118 -9.32 11.35 -7.26
N TYR A 119 -9.27 10.19 -6.60
CA TYR A 119 -8.72 10.06 -5.25
C TYR A 119 -7.25 10.47 -5.22
N ILE A 120 -6.44 9.97 -6.16
CA ILE A 120 -5.03 10.34 -6.28
C ILE A 120 -4.90 11.86 -6.54
N ALA A 121 -5.65 12.39 -7.51
CA ALA A 121 -5.58 13.80 -7.89
C ALA A 121 -5.93 14.75 -6.73
N VAL A 122 -7.02 14.47 -6.00
CA VAL A 122 -7.42 15.29 -4.85
C VAL A 122 -6.44 15.14 -3.70
N ASN A 123 -5.91 13.93 -3.46
CA ASN A 123 -4.88 13.73 -2.44
C ASN A 123 -3.62 14.56 -2.74
N PHE A 124 -3.16 14.57 -4.00
CA PHE A 124 -2.06 15.44 -4.42
C PHE A 124 -2.38 16.93 -4.26
N CYS A 125 -3.59 17.35 -4.61
CA CYS A 125 -4.01 18.75 -4.46
C CYS A 125 -4.02 19.18 -2.99
N VAL A 126 -4.64 18.39 -2.11
CA VAL A 126 -4.67 18.64 -0.66
C VAL A 126 -3.27 18.65 -0.09
N PHE A 127 -2.41 17.72 -0.52
CA PHE A 127 -1.03 17.67 -0.08
C PHE A 127 -0.25 18.93 -0.49
N ASP A 128 -0.39 19.38 -1.75
CA ASP A 128 0.27 20.59 -2.25
C ASP A 128 -0.18 21.83 -1.49
N LEU A 129 -1.49 21.98 -1.28
CA LEU A 129 -2.07 23.07 -0.49
C LEU A 129 -1.58 23.06 0.95
N LEU A 130 -1.56 21.89 1.59
CA LEU A 130 -1.09 21.74 2.96
C LEU A 130 0.39 22.12 3.06
N LYS A 131 1.22 21.65 2.14
CA LYS A 131 2.66 21.97 2.11
C LYS A 131 2.92 23.46 1.91
N LYS A 132 2.14 24.15 1.06
CA LYS A 132 2.24 25.61 0.85
C LYS A 132 1.86 26.42 2.09
N SER A 133 0.94 25.89 2.91
CA SER A 133 0.52 26.53 4.16
C SER A 133 1.47 26.32 5.33
N LEU A 134 2.48 25.43 5.21
CA LEU A 134 3.48 25.22 6.26
C LEU A 134 4.61 26.27 6.20
N PRO A 135 5.04 26.85 7.34
CA PRO A 135 6.13 27.82 7.38
C PRO A 135 7.47 27.24 6.91
N GLU A 136 8.23 27.99 6.10
CA GLU A 136 9.56 27.62 5.58
C GLU A 136 10.57 27.18 6.67
N LYS A 137 10.42 27.69 7.91
CA LYS A 137 11.26 27.31 9.06
C LYS A 137 11.24 25.83 9.40
N TYR A 138 10.18 25.08 9.06
CA TYR A 138 10.06 23.65 9.33
C TYR A 138 10.60 22.74 8.21
N GLN A 139 10.98 23.29 7.06
CA GLN A 139 11.41 22.51 5.90
C GLN A 139 12.86 22.01 5.98
N LYS A 140 13.71 22.57 6.86
CA LYS A 140 15.18 22.35 6.87
C LYS A 140 15.73 21.53 8.04
N ARG A 141 14.94 21.11 9.03
CA ARG A 141 15.43 20.36 10.22
C ARG A 141 14.98 18.90 10.19
N THR A 142 15.91 17.96 10.01
CA THR A 142 15.67 16.52 9.82
C THR A 142 14.93 15.82 10.98
N GLU A 143 15.10 16.26 12.23
CA GLU A 143 14.40 15.68 13.39
C GLU A 143 13.00 16.29 13.62
N THR A 144 12.84 17.59 13.39
CA THR A 144 11.53 18.26 13.40
C THR A 144 10.68 17.83 12.20
N SER A 145 11.33 17.43 11.10
CA SER A 145 10.72 16.94 9.86
C SER A 145 9.84 15.71 10.07
N LEU A 146 10.18 14.79 10.98
CA LEU A 146 9.35 13.59 11.22
C LEU A 146 8.04 13.93 11.92
N LEU A 147 8.08 14.73 13.00
CA LEU A 147 6.86 15.16 13.70
C LEU A 147 5.98 16.02 12.79
N THR A 148 6.58 16.98 12.09
CA THR A 148 5.86 17.81 11.13
C THR A 148 5.31 16.98 9.97
N ALA A 149 6.04 15.97 9.48
CA ALA A 149 5.56 15.04 8.46
C ALA A 149 4.40 14.17 8.96
N VAL A 150 4.45 13.69 10.21
CA VAL A 150 3.36 12.91 10.81
C VAL A 150 2.11 13.77 10.98
N ILE A 151 2.24 15.00 11.49
CA ILE A 151 1.11 15.93 11.64
C ILE A 151 0.53 16.28 10.27
N SER A 152 1.39 16.59 9.28
CA SER A 152 0.95 16.91 7.92
C SER A 152 0.27 15.71 7.25
N ALA A 153 0.83 14.52 7.38
CA ALA A 153 0.25 13.29 6.86
C ALA A 153 -1.07 12.95 7.54
N SER A 154 -1.20 13.19 8.84
CA SER A 154 -2.43 12.97 9.58
C SER A 154 -3.52 13.94 9.13
N LEU A 155 -3.19 15.22 8.99
CA LEU A 155 -4.12 16.24 8.50
C LEU A 155 -4.53 16.00 7.05
N ALA A 156 -3.59 15.60 6.19
CA ALA A 156 -3.88 15.17 4.83
C ALA A 156 -4.79 13.93 4.81
N THR A 157 -4.55 12.96 5.69
CA THR A 157 -5.39 11.75 5.81
C THR A 157 -6.79 12.09 6.28
N ILE A 158 -6.96 12.98 7.26
CA ILE A 158 -8.27 13.46 7.73
C ILE A 158 -9.02 14.19 6.63
N THR A 159 -8.32 15.01 5.84
CA THR A 159 -8.90 15.78 4.73
C THR A 159 -9.27 14.86 3.56
N CYS A 160 -8.47 13.83 3.28
CA CYS A 160 -8.71 12.89 2.18
C CYS A 160 -9.62 11.70 2.56
N TYR A 161 -9.95 11.55 3.85
CA TYR A 161 -10.74 10.42 4.33
C TYR A 161 -12.12 10.28 3.66
N PRO A 162 -12.87 11.38 3.41
CA PRO A 162 -14.12 11.31 2.66
C PRO A 162 -13.97 10.68 1.27
N LEU A 163 -12.88 10.99 0.56
CA LEU A 163 -12.61 10.41 -0.76
C LEU A 163 -12.21 8.94 -0.68
N ASP A 164 -11.51 8.54 0.38
CA ASP A 164 -11.20 7.12 0.63
C ASP A 164 -12.49 6.33 0.91
N THR A 165 -13.42 6.90 1.68
CA THR A 165 -14.76 6.32 1.91
C THR A 165 -15.55 6.19 0.61
N VAL A 166 -15.59 7.25 -0.21
CA VAL A 166 -16.29 7.24 -1.50
C VAL A 166 -15.68 6.21 -2.45
N ARG A 167 -14.36 6.16 -2.56
CA ARG A 167 -13.65 5.15 -3.35
C ARG A 167 -14.03 3.74 -2.90
N ARG A 168 -13.99 3.46 -1.60
CA ARG A 168 -14.34 2.14 -1.05
C ARG A 168 -15.78 1.78 -1.35
N GLN A 169 -16.70 2.73 -1.16
CA GLN A 169 -18.11 2.56 -1.50
C GLN A 169 -18.24 2.24 -2.98
N MET A 170 -17.64 3.00 -3.90
CA MET A 170 -17.72 2.74 -5.34
C MET A 170 -17.13 1.38 -5.75
N GLN A 171 -16.13 0.87 -5.02
CA GLN A 171 -15.51 -0.44 -5.26
C GLN A 171 -16.33 -1.62 -4.71
N LEU A 172 -17.38 -1.39 -3.92
CA LEU A 172 -18.27 -2.46 -3.48
C LEU A 172 -19.10 -3.00 -4.67
N LYS A 173 -19.35 -4.30 -4.67
CA LYS A 173 -20.14 -4.95 -5.72
C LYS A 173 -21.63 -4.57 -5.56
N GLY A 174 -22.26 -4.05 -6.61
CA GLY A 174 -23.69 -3.69 -6.61
C GLY A 174 -23.99 -2.27 -6.11
N THR A 175 -23.04 -1.34 -6.24
CA THR A 175 -23.22 0.03 -5.79
C THR A 175 -24.16 0.80 -6.70
N PRO A 176 -25.06 1.64 -6.14
CA PRO A 176 -25.96 2.46 -6.95
C PRO A 176 -25.24 3.67 -7.60
N TYR A 177 -24.00 3.94 -7.19
CA TYR A 177 -23.28 5.17 -7.54
C TYR A 177 -22.42 4.99 -8.79
N LYS A 178 -22.70 5.79 -9.83
CA LYS A 178 -21.95 5.73 -11.10
C LYS A 178 -20.76 6.68 -11.14
N THR A 179 -20.80 7.75 -10.34
CA THR A 179 -19.77 8.78 -10.31
C THR A 179 -19.38 9.16 -8.88
N VAL A 180 -18.20 9.74 -8.70
CA VAL A 180 -17.70 10.20 -7.40
C VAL A 180 -18.62 11.26 -6.80
N LEU A 181 -19.13 12.19 -7.62
CA LEU A 181 -20.03 13.26 -7.17
C LEU A 181 -21.40 12.71 -6.74
N ASP A 182 -21.92 11.73 -7.49
CA ASP A 182 -23.14 11.00 -7.15
C ASP A 182 -22.98 10.21 -5.85
N ALA A 183 -21.83 9.56 -5.65
CA ALA A 183 -21.51 8.89 -4.39
C ALA A 183 -21.41 9.87 -3.21
N ILE A 184 -20.76 11.02 -3.37
CA ILE A 184 -20.66 12.05 -2.32
C ILE A 184 -22.05 12.57 -1.96
N SER A 185 -22.84 12.97 -2.96
CA SER A 185 -24.18 13.51 -2.76
C SER A 185 -25.11 12.47 -2.13
N GLY A 186 -25.08 11.22 -2.62
CA GLY A 186 -25.90 10.13 -2.10
C GLY A 186 -25.53 9.71 -0.67
N ILE A 187 -24.25 9.71 -0.31
CA ILE A 187 -23.80 9.43 1.07
C ILE A 187 -24.24 10.54 2.01
N VAL A 188 -24.05 11.81 1.61
CA VAL A 188 -24.45 12.96 2.42
C VAL A 188 -25.97 13.02 2.59
N ALA A 189 -26.74 12.70 1.55
CA ALA A 189 -28.19 12.68 1.62
C ALA A 189 -28.76 11.56 2.53
N ARG A 190 -28.07 10.40 2.63
CA ARG A 190 -28.51 9.28 3.48
C ARG A 190 -28.02 9.36 4.92
N ASP A 191 -26.72 9.58 5.12
CA ASP A 191 -26.04 9.43 6.42
C ASP A 191 -25.43 10.76 6.92
N GLY A 192 -25.63 11.87 6.19
CA GLY A 192 -25.03 13.16 6.50
C GLY A 192 -23.51 13.19 6.30
N VAL A 193 -22.88 14.30 6.71
CA VAL A 193 -21.42 14.50 6.60
C VAL A 193 -20.63 13.49 7.45
N ILE A 194 -21.24 13.00 8.54
CA ILE A 194 -20.67 11.95 9.40
C ILE A 194 -20.55 10.61 8.64
N GLY A 195 -21.46 10.36 7.68
CA GLY A 195 -21.41 9.20 6.79
C GLY A 195 -20.11 9.08 5.99
N LEU A 196 -19.50 10.20 5.61
CA LEU A 196 -18.22 10.24 4.88
C LEU A 196 -17.03 9.81 5.74
N TYR A 197 -17.14 9.89 7.06
CA TYR A 197 -16.13 9.44 8.02
C TYR A 197 -16.47 8.07 8.65
N ARG A 198 -17.60 7.46 8.25
CA ARG A 198 -18.06 6.18 8.76
C ARG A 198 -17.06 5.08 8.38
N GLY A 199 -16.41 4.51 9.39
CA GLY A 199 -15.32 3.53 9.21
C GLY A 199 -13.93 4.05 9.55
N PHE A 200 -13.76 5.34 9.87
CA PHE A 200 -12.49 5.89 10.38
C PHE A 200 -11.98 5.15 11.61
N VAL A 201 -12.82 5.03 12.64
CA VAL A 201 -12.44 4.36 13.90
C VAL A 201 -12.08 2.87 13.68
N PRO A 202 -12.90 2.05 13.00
CA PRO A 202 -12.52 0.68 12.64
C PRO A 202 -11.22 0.59 11.82
N ASN A 203 -11.01 1.50 10.87
CA ASN A 203 -9.82 1.52 10.03
C ASN A 203 -8.57 1.92 10.84
N ALA A 204 -8.68 2.90 11.74
CA ALA A 204 -7.62 3.29 12.65
C ALA A 204 -7.25 2.15 13.61
N LEU A 205 -8.24 1.50 14.23
CA LEU A 205 -8.04 0.35 15.11
C LEU A 205 -7.38 -0.84 14.40
N LYS A 206 -7.63 -1.01 13.10
CA LYS A 206 -6.94 -2.03 12.28
C LYS A 206 -5.53 -1.62 11.88
N ASN A 207 -5.34 -0.35 11.51
CA ASN A 207 -4.07 0.14 10.96
C ASN A 207 -3.02 0.40 12.04
N LEU A 208 -3.43 0.71 13.27
CA LEU A 208 -2.55 0.93 14.41
C LEU A 208 -1.72 -0.34 14.71
N PRO A 209 -2.32 -1.52 15.01
CA PRO A 209 -1.56 -2.75 15.25
C PRO A 209 -0.70 -3.14 14.04
N ASN A 210 -1.23 -3.04 12.82
CA ASN A 210 -0.51 -3.38 11.59
C ASN A 210 0.74 -2.49 11.41
N SER A 211 0.63 -1.20 11.72
CA SER A 211 1.77 -0.27 11.63
C SER A 211 2.79 -0.49 12.74
N SER A 212 2.34 -0.75 13.96
CA SER A 212 3.22 -1.08 15.08
C SER A 212 4.02 -2.35 14.79
N ILE A 213 3.35 -3.45 14.40
CA ILE A 213 4.03 -4.71 14.08
C ILE A 213 5.06 -4.49 12.96
N ARG A 214 4.67 -3.82 11.88
CA ARG A 214 5.58 -3.56 10.75
C ARG A 214 6.83 -2.77 11.17
N LEU A 215 6.67 -1.72 11.97
CA LEU A 215 7.79 -0.91 12.44
C LEU A 215 8.68 -1.68 13.41
N THR A 216 8.09 -2.38 14.39
CA THR A 216 8.84 -3.21 15.34
C THR A 216 9.59 -4.33 14.64
N THR A 217 8.97 -5.03 13.69
CA THR A 217 9.63 -6.06 12.90
C THR A 217 10.79 -5.46 12.10
N TYR A 218 10.58 -4.31 11.44
CA TYR A 218 11.64 -3.61 10.72
C TYR A 218 12.82 -3.25 11.62
N ASP A 219 12.56 -2.72 12.82
CA ASP A 219 13.60 -2.35 13.78
C ASP A 219 14.39 -3.56 14.30
N ILE A 220 13.71 -4.68 14.56
CA ILE A 220 14.36 -5.94 14.95
C ILE A 220 15.28 -6.42 13.83
N PHE A 221 14.78 -6.50 12.59
CA PHE A 221 15.60 -6.92 11.44
C PHE A 221 16.78 -6.00 11.21
N LYS A 222 16.60 -4.68 11.34
CA LYS A 222 17.69 -3.72 11.18
C LYS A 222 18.78 -3.90 12.24
N ARG A 223 18.40 -4.16 13.50
CA ARG A 223 19.36 -4.46 14.58
C ARG A 223 20.10 -5.78 14.32
N LEU A 224 19.41 -6.81 13.84
CA LEU A 224 20.02 -8.10 13.51
C LEU A 224 21.03 -7.97 12.37
N ILE A 225 20.66 -7.27 11.28
CA ILE A 225 21.58 -7.02 10.15
C ILE A 225 22.80 -6.24 10.63
N ALA A 226 22.62 -5.18 11.42
CA ALA A 226 23.73 -4.39 11.95
C ALA A 226 24.64 -5.19 12.90
N ALA A 227 24.08 -6.12 13.67
CA ALA A 227 24.86 -7.02 14.52
C ALA A 227 25.67 -8.02 13.67
N SER A 228 25.04 -8.63 12.66
CA SER A 228 25.69 -9.56 11.74
C SER A 228 26.80 -8.88 10.92
N GLU A 229 26.60 -7.64 10.48
CA GLU A 229 27.61 -6.88 9.74
C GLU A 229 28.83 -6.54 10.61
N LYS A 230 28.61 -6.22 11.90
CA LYS A 230 29.71 -6.06 12.87
C LYS A 230 30.49 -7.35 13.06
N GLU A 231 29.79 -8.46 13.28
CA GLU A 231 30.41 -9.78 13.48
C GLU A 231 31.21 -10.21 12.24
N PHE A 232 30.65 -9.98 11.04
CA PHE A 232 31.34 -10.24 9.78
C PHE A 232 32.60 -9.38 9.60
N GLN A 233 32.55 -8.09 9.98
CA GLN A 233 33.73 -7.23 9.93
C GLN A 233 34.80 -7.67 10.93
N THR A 234 34.43 -8.05 12.16
CA THR A 234 35.37 -8.58 13.15
C THR A 234 36.06 -9.85 12.66
N ILE A 235 35.31 -10.80 12.10
CA ILE A 235 35.87 -12.04 11.52
C ILE A 235 36.80 -11.73 10.33
N THR A 236 36.43 -10.76 9.49
CA THR A 236 37.26 -10.34 8.35
C THR A 236 38.56 -9.67 8.79
N GLU A 237 38.53 -8.85 9.84
CA GLU A 237 39.70 -8.21 10.43
C GLU A 237 40.63 -9.22 11.13
N GLU A 238 40.08 -10.17 11.88
CA GLU A 238 40.85 -11.26 12.49
C GLU A 238 41.56 -12.12 11.45
N ASN A 239 40.86 -12.49 10.37
CA ASN A 239 41.44 -13.23 9.25
C ASN A 239 42.55 -12.43 8.54
N ARG A 240 42.35 -11.13 8.35
CA ARG A 240 43.35 -10.23 7.75
C ARG A 240 44.59 -10.07 8.64
N ASN A 241 44.41 -10.03 9.96
CA ASN A 241 45.51 -9.94 10.92
C ASN A 241 46.28 -11.26 11.05
N ASN A 242 45.59 -12.40 10.96
CA ASN A 242 46.23 -13.72 10.95
C ASN A 242 47.03 -13.97 9.67
N GLN A 243 46.62 -13.44 8.52
CA GLN A 243 47.40 -13.50 7.27
C GLN A 243 48.65 -12.59 7.25
N LYS A 244 48.73 -11.59 8.14
CA LYS A 244 49.85 -10.63 8.21
C LYS A 244 50.94 -11.02 9.22
N LYS A 245 50.78 -12.10 9.98
CA LYS A 245 51.84 -12.60 10.85
C LYS A 245 52.89 -13.34 10.01
N PRO A 246 54.16 -12.87 9.92
CA PRO A 246 55.22 -13.67 9.34
C PRO A 246 55.45 -14.93 10.20
N GLN A 247 55.70 -16.06 9.54
CA GLN A 247 56.05 -17.34 10.17
C GLN A 247 57.31 -17.21 11.02
#